data_AF-T0HLD2-F1
#
_entry.id   AF-T0HLD2-F1
#
_cell.length_a   1.000
_cell.length_b   1.000
_cell.length_c   1.000
_cell.angle_alpha   90.00
_cell.angle_beta   90.00
_cell.angle_gamma   90.00
#
_symmetry.space_group_name_H-M   'P 1'
#
loop_
_entity.id
_entity.type
_entity.pdbx_description
1 polymer ?
#
loop_
_entity_poly.entity_id
_entity_poly.type
_entity_poly.pdbx_seq_one_letter_code
_entity_poly.pdbx_strand_id
1 'polypeptide(L)'
;MARTLTATGPAFPLWTQDQAVAYEAALEAINDVIAGYSEQIALEQASGAPNEGRIAWLEMRTDQATAIMHSLYVSDDENVRQTLIEYSAIVRARDEAEAATIAI
;
A
#
# COMPACT_ATOMS: atom_id res chain seq x y z
N MET A 1 -0.17 35.17 44.33
CA MET A 1 0.85 34.26 43.77
C MET A 1 0.36 33.80 42.41
N ALA A 2 0.96 34.29 41.33
CA ALA A 2 0.60 33.91 39.96
C ALA A 2 1.40 32.66 39.56
N ARG A 3 0.69 31.58 39.21
CA ARG A 3 1.29 30.36 38.64
C ARG A 3 1.46 30.60 37.15
N THR A 4 2.70 30.77 36.70
CA THR A 4 3.04 30.84 35.27
C THR A 4 2.80 29.47 34.63
N LEU A 5 1.89 29.39 33.67
CA LEU A 5 1.76 28.25 32.77
C LEU A 5 2.88 28.35 31.74
N THR A 6 3.86 27.46 31.82
CA THR A 6 4.91 27.34 30.81
C THR A 6 4.28 26.89 29.49
N ALA A 7 4.55 27.65 28.43
CA ALA A 7 4.05 27.41 27.08
C ALA A 7 4.42 26.02 26.56
N THR A 8 3.42 25.26 26.10
CA THR A 8 3.61 24.06 25.28
C THR A 8 4.08 24.53 23.90
N GLY A 9 5.37 24.32 23.60
CA GLY A 9 5.89 24.51 22.23
C GLY A 9 5.16 23.59 21.24
N PRO A 10 5.27 23.82 19.91
CA PRO A 10 4.62 22.95 18.94
C PRO A 10 5.13 21.51 19.15
N ALA A 11 4.18 20.59 19.34
CA ALA A 11 4.47 19.16 19.37
C ALA A 11 4.88 18.76 17.96
N PHE A 12 6.18 18.76 17.69
CA PHE A 12 6.71 18.18 16.46
C PHE A 12 6.39 16.68 16.45
N PRO A 13 6.05 16.10 15.28
CA PRO A 13 5.90 14.67 15.16
C PRO A 13 7.17 13.95 15.62
N LEU A 14 7.01 12.74 16.16
CA LEU A 14 8.12 11.92 16.65
C LEU A 14 8.97 11.31 15.54
N TRP A 15 8.58 11.49 14.28
CA TRP A 15 9.23 10.97 13.09
C TRP A 15 9.84 12.10 12.25
N THR A 16 10.88 11.77 11.51
CA THR A 16 11.53 12.69 10.57
C THR A 16 10.70 12.89 9.30
N GLN A 17 11.07 13.89 8.49
CA GLN A 17 10.46 14.07 7.18
C GLN A 17 10.74 12.89 6.25
N ASP A 18 11.96 12.35 6.25
CA ASP A 18 12.33 11.21 5.42
C ASP A 18 11.53 9.96 5.80
N GLN A 19 11.29 9.76 7.10
CA GLN A 19 10.42 8.69 7.61
C GLN A 19 8.99 8.84 7.11
N ALA A 20 8.44 10.06 7.15
CA ALA A 20 7.10 10.32 6.61
C ALA A 20 7.03 10.05 5.10
N VAL A 21 8.02 10.49 4.32
CA VAL A 21 8.06 10.27 2.87
C VAL A 21 8.16 8.78 2.53
N ALA A 22 9.04 8.04 3.21
CA ALA A 22 9.18 6.60 2.97
C ALA A 22 7.91 5.83 3.35
N TYR A 23 7.27 6.21 4.46
CA TYR A 23 6.01 5.62 4.93
C TYR A 23 4.87 5.86 3.94
N GLU A 24 4.66 7.10 3.49
CA GLU A 24 3.63 7.42 2.49
C GLU A 24 3.89 6.71 1.16
N ALA A 25 5.14 6.63 0.71
CA ALA A 25 5.48 5.88 -0.49
C ALA A 25 5.16 4.37 -0.35
N ALA A 26 5.36 3.78 0.83
CA ALA A 26 4.99 2.40 1.10
C ALA A 26 3.47 2.22 1.07
N LEU A 27 2.70 3.14 1.68
CA LEU A 27 1.23 3.10 1.64
C LEU A 27 0.70 3.25 0.20
N GLU A 28 1.27 4.15 -0.59
CA GLU A 28 0.92 4.34 -1.99
C GLU A 28 1.16 3.06 -2.80
N ALA A 29 2.32 2.43 -2.65
CA ALA A 29 2.62 1.17 -3.31
C ALA A 29 1.65 0.03 -2.93
N ILE A 30 1.23 -0.05 -1.66
CA ILE A 30 0.21 -1.03 -1.24
C ILE A 30 -1.16 -0.70 -1.87
N ASN A 31 -1.57 0.56 -1.85
CA ASN A 31 -2.84 0.99 -2.44
C ASN A 31 -2.89 0.71 -3.94
N ASP A 32 -1.80 0.91 -4.67
CA ASP A 32 -1.71 0.58 -6.10
C ASP A 32 -1.88 -0.92 -6.37
N VAL A 33 -1.32 -1.78 -5.50
CA VAL A 33 -1.52 -3.23 -5.56
C VAL A 33 -2.98 -3.60 -5.28
N ILE A 34 -3.60 -3.01 -4.25
CA ILE A 34 -5.02 -3.23 -3.91
C ILE A 34 -5.93 -2.79 -5.06
N ALA A 35 -5.67 -1.62 -5.64
CA ALA A 35 -6.41 -1.11 -6.79
C ALA A 35 -6.28 -2.06 -7.98
N GLY A 36 -5.06 -2.54 -8.27
CA GLY A 36 -4.81 -3.51 -9.32
C GLY A 36 -5.55 -4.84 -9.14
N TYR A 37 -5.57 -5.38 -7.92
CA TYR A 37 -6.34 -6.59 -7.64
C TYR A 37 -7.85 -6.35 -7.76
N SER A 38 -8.34 -5.20 -7.28
CA SER A 38 -9.75 -4.83 -7.38
C SER A 38 -10.20 -4.69 -8.84
N GLU A 39 -9.37 -4.09 -9.70
CA GLU A 39 -9.61 -4.03 -11.14
C GLU A 39 -9.64 -5.41 -11.78
N GLN A 40 -8.69 -6.29 -11.45
CA GLN A 40 -8.67 -7.66 -11.96
C GLN A 40 -9.90 -8.47 -11.52
N ILE A 41 -10.40 -8.27 -10.29
CA ILE A 41 -11.65 -8.86 -9.82
C ILE A 41 -12.81 -8.38 -10.68
N ALA A 42 -12.93 -7.07 -10.91
CA ALA A 42 -14.00 -6.49 -11.72
C ALA A 42 -13.98 -7.03 -13.17
N LEU A 43 -12.79 -7.14 -13.78
CA LEU A 43 -12.63 -7.71 -15.12
C LEU A 43 -13.02 -9.20 -15.17
N GLU A 44 -12.61 -9.99 -14.17
CA GLU A 44 -12.94 -11.41 -14.09
C GLU A 44 -14.46 -11.62 -13.90
N GLN A 45 -15.08 -10.85 -13.01
CA GLN A 45 -16.52 -10.87 -12.75
C GLN A 45 -17.34 -10.46 -13.99
N ALA A 46 -16.83 -9.54 -14.80
CA ALA A 46 -17.48 -9.11 -16.04
C ALA A 46 -17.30 -10.11 -17.21
N SER A 47 -16.47 -11.14 -17.06
CA SER A 47 -16.23 -12.12 -18.10
C SER A 47 -17.44 -13.03 -18.35
N GLY A 48 -17.52 -13.64 -19.53
CA GLY A 48 -18.64 -14.53 -19.88
C GLY A 48 -18.69 -15.86 -19.10
N ALA A 49 -17.61 -16.20 -18.40
CA ALA A 49 -17.51 -17.36 -17.53
C ALA A 49 -16.52 -17.07 -16.38
N PRO A 50 -16.95 -16.31 -15.36
CA PRO A 50 -16.07 -15.89 -14.27
C PRO A 50 -15.42 -17.08 -13.56
N ASN A 51 -14.12 -16.97 -13.30
CA ASN A 51 -13.39 -17.93 -12.51
C ASN A 51 -13.45 -17.56 -11.01
N GLU A 52 -14.41 -18.16 -10.30
CA GLU A 52 -14.61 -17.96 -8.86
C GLU A 52 -13.36 -18.23 -8.01
N GLY A 53 -12.53 -19.21 -8.40
CA GLY A 53 -11.29 -19.52 -7.70
C GLY A 53 -10.24 -18.40 -7.84
N ARG A 54 -10.20 -17.75 -9.00
CA ARG A 54 -9.33 -16.58 -9.24
C ARG A 54 -9.83 -15.36 -8.48
N ILE A 55 -11.13 -15.12 -8.46
CA ILE A 55 -11.75 -14.03 -7.69
C ILE A 55 -11.43 -14.18 -6.20
N ALA A 56 -11.72 -15.34 -5.62
CA ALA A 56 -11.45 -15.60 -4.20
C ALA A 56 -9.96 -15.45 -3.85
N TRP A 57 -9.06 -15.84 -4.76
CA TRP A 57 -7.63 -15.63 -4.57
C TRP A 57 -7.26 -14.14 -4.58
N LEU A 58 -7.80 -13.35 -5.51
CA LEU A 58 -7.55 -11.91 -5.57
C LEU A 58 -8.11 -11.18 -4.34
N GLU A 59 -9.30 -11.55 -3.87
CA GLU A 59 -9.90 -11.01 -2.64
C GLU A 59 -9.01 -11.29 -1.43
N MET A 60 -8.55 -12.54 -1.25
CA MET A 60 -7.62 -12.90 -0.18
C MET A 60 -6.32 -12.06 -0.25
N ARG A 61 -5.81 -11.77 -1.45
CA ARG A 61 -4.60 -10.96 -1.63
C ARG A 61 -4.84 -9.49 -1.27
N THR A 62 -6.01 -8.95 -1.59
CA THR A 62 -6.43 -7.60 -1.17
C THR A 62 -6.54 -7.50 0.35
N ASP A 63 -7.12 -8.50 1.02
CA ASP A 63 -7.20 -8.55 2.48
C ASP A 63 -5.82 -8.60 3.12
N GLN A 64 -4.91 -9.42 2.59
CA GLN A 64 -3.52 -9.49 3.05
C GLN A 64 -2.82 -8.14 2.91
N ALA A 65 -2.94 -7.48 1.76
CA ALA A 65 -2.35 -6.16 1.52
C ALA A 65 -2.89 -5.09 2.48
N THR A 66 -4.20 -5.10 2.72
CA THR A 66 -4.86 -4.20 3.66
C THR A 66 -4.38 -4.43 5.09
N ALA A 67 -4.19 -5.70 5.50
CA ALA A 67 -3.67 -6.03 6.81
C ALA A 67 -2.23 -5.52 7.01
N ILE A 68 -1.37 -5.64 5.99
CA ILE A 68 -0.01 -5.09 6.02
C ILE A 68 -0.05 -3.56 6.14
N MET A 69 -0.88 -2.89 5.33
CA MET A 69 -1.05 -1.44 5.37
C MET A 69 -1.37 -0.94 6.79
N HIS A 70 -2.32 -1.59 7.47
CA HIS A 70 -2.71 -1.24 8.84
C HIS A 70 -1.68 -1.61 9.91
N SER A 71 -0.71 -2.46 9.58
CA SER A 71 0.36 -2.87 10.51
C SER A 71 1.59 -1.97 10.44
N LEU A 72 1.73 -1.14 9.39
CA LEU A 72 2.89 -0.28 9.22
C LEU A 72 2.96 0.81 10.29
N TYR A 73 4.18 1.14 10.66
CA TYR A 73 4.47 2.23 11.60
C TYR A 73 5.54 3.14 11.02
N VAL A 74 5.28 4.45 11.02
CA VAL A 74 6.11 5.47 10.34
C VAL A 74 7.57 5.50 10.80
N SER A 75 7.88 5.05 12.02
CA SER A 75 9.26 5.01 12.54
C SER A 75 9.90 3.62 12.55
N ASP A 76 9.24 2.61 11.96
CA ASP A 76 9.83 1.31 11.69
C ASP A 76 10.46 1.30 10.30
N ASP A 77 11.65 1.91 10.21
CA ASP A 77 12.34 2.17 8.95
C ASP A 77 12.56 0.89 8.12
N GLU A 78 12.86 -0.24 8.78
CA GLU A 78 13.12 -1.50 8.09
C GLU A 78 11.83 -2.08 7.51
N ASN A 79 10.76 -2.13 8.30
CA ASN A 79 9.49 -2.68 7.82
C ASN A 79 8.88 -1.80 6.71
N VAL A 80 8.95 -0.47 6.85
CA VAL A 80 8.51 0.48 5.81
C VAL A 80 9.31 0.28 4.52
N ARG A 81 10.64 0.19 4.61
CA ARG A 81 11.51 0.01 3.44
C ARG A 81 11.25 -1.33 2.74
N GLN A 82 11.12 -2.42 3.48
CA GLN A 82 10.82 -3.73 2.89
C GLN A 82 9.47 -3.73 2.20
N THR A 83 8.45 -3.17 2.84
CA THR A 83 7.10 -3.06 2.27
C THR A 83 7.10 -2.24 0.98
N LEU A 84 7.79 -1.10 0.95
CA LEU A 84 7.96 -0.32 -0.28
C LEU A 84 8.61 -1.12 -1.40
N ILE A 85 9.67 -1.88 -1.11
CA ILE A 85 10.36 -2.71 -2.11
C ILE A 85 9.43 -3.79 -2.66
N GLU A 86 8.80 -4.54 -1.78
CA GLU A 86 7.96 -5.69 -2.16
C GLU A 86 6.74 -5.24 -2.98
N TYR A 87 5.99 -4.26 -2.49
CA TYR A 87 4.75 -3.85 -3.15
C TYR A 87 5.02 -3.09 -4.44
N SER A 88 6.07 -2.27 -4.49
CA SER A 88 6.44 -1.62 -5.75
C SER A 88 6.97 -2.61 -6.80
N ALA A 89 7.55 -3.75 -6.39
CA ALA A 89 7.91 -4.82 -7.33
C ALA A 89 6.67 -5.52 -7.91
N ILE A 90 5.62 -5.71 -7.11
CA ILE A 90 4.34 -6.26 -7.60
C ILE A 90 3.71 -5.34 -8.64
N VAL A 91 3.68 -4.02 -8.39
CA VAL A 91 3.17 -3.03 -9.34
C VAL A 91 3.93 -3.10 -10.66
N ARG A 92 5.27 -3.06 -10.62
CA ARG A 92 6.09 -3.15 -11.84
C ARG A 92 5.86 -4.44 -12.62
N ALA A 93 5.79 -5.59 -11.93
CA ALA A 93 5.53 -6.87 -12.58
C ALA A 93 4.15 -6.90 -13.27
N ARG A 94 3.13 -6.24 -12.69
CA ARG A 94 1.83 -6.06 -13.33
C ARG A 94 1.95 -5.19 -14.58
N ASP A 95 2.53 -4.00 -14.45
CA ASP A 95 2.65 -3.03 -15.55
C ASP A 95 3.45 -3.61 -16.73
N GLU A 96 4.49 -4.40 -16.45
CA GLU A 96 5.25 -5.14 -17.47
C GLU A 96 4.40 -6.20 -18.18
N ALA A 97 3.56 -6.94 -17.45
CA ALA A 97 2.65 -7.93 -18.02
C ALA A 97 1.55 -7.28 -18.88
N GLU A 98 1.03 -6.13 -18.47
CA GLU A 98 0.08 -5.33 -19.25
C GLU A 98 0.72 -4.80 -20.54
N ALA A 99 1.92 -4.23 -20.44
CA ALA A 99 2.67 -3.75 -21.60
C ALA A 99 2.98 -4.87 -22.61
N ALA A 100 3.32 -6.07 -22.13
CA ALA A 100 3.56 -7.23 -22.99
C ALA A 100 2.30 -7.70 -23.73
N THR A 101 1.12 -7.55 -23.11
CA THR A 101 -0.17 -7.90 -23.72
C THR A 101 -0.54 -6.96 -24.87
N ILE A 102 -0.19 -5.67 -24.75
CA ILE A 102 -0.47 -4.64 -25.78
C ILE A 102 0.49 -4.76 -26.98
N ALA A 103 1.67 -5.34 -26.79
CA ALA A 103 2.69 -5.46 -27.82
C ALA A 103 2.48 -6.61 -28.84
N ILE A 104 1.39 -7.38 -28.72
CA ILE A 104 1.03 -8.53 -29.57
C ILE A 104 -0.15 -8.18 -30.47
#